data_AF-A0A5J4YYN0-F1
#
_entry.id   AF-A0A5J4YYN0-F1
#
_cell.length_a   1.000
_cell.length_b   1.000
_cell.length_c   1.000
_cell.angle_alpha   90.00
_cell.angle_beta   90.00
_cell.angle_gamma   90.00
#
_symmetry.space_group_name_H-M   'P 1'
#
loop_
_entity.id
_entity.type
_entity.pdbx_description
1 polymer ?
#
loop_
_entity_poly.entity_id
_entity_poly.type
_entity_poly.pdbx_seq_one_letter_code
_entity_poly.pdbx_strand_id
1 'polypeptide(L)'
;MEVSWTPLTGKQQDVQNIQRLVIPAVSVGNVPQLALDLLLHNVPCRAPVPSAVLRSPFVLPCAGGFDLESSQSDQPEHRAPRRISTSLQLCELDVPGQSLHVIHQRAPVMAGCAAVYAKQMAEFLSRERIQDAVLLMSSSAAGRRDMHMHTQAQPQRPFDLRSRVWSMMTSAMAGTELAGRASETLGVEMLRGMGALGWNPAHAREEVATDAEVDSSTLPLFFAASRPGSFVRCLLEECEKLGFPLLVLVMFVHEGDNTLEATAMASTLCDLLDLPRSDAWKMPSSWEYVLGPPPSSALYM
;
A
#
# COMPACT_ATOMS: atom_id res chain seq x y z
N MET A 1 10.19 -18.10 13.40
CA MET A 1 10.42 -16.64 13.52
C MET A 1 9.14 -15.94 13.10
N GLU A 2 8.73 -14.91 13.83
CA GLU A 2 7.50 -14.15 13.56
C GLU A 2 7.82 -12.74 13.09
N VAL A 3 6.85 -12.09 12.43
CA VAL A 3 6.90 -10.67 12.13
C VAL A 3 7.08 -9.87 13.42
N SER A 4 8.14 -9.07 13.49
CA SER A 4 8.49 -8.25 14.66
C SER A 4 9.25 -7.00 14.21
N TRP A 5 9.07 -5.87 14.90
CA TRP A 5 9.89 -4.69 14.65
C TRP A 5 11.06 -4.57 15.62
N THR A 6 12.09 -3.84 15.21
CA THR A 6 13.19 -3.43 16.06
C THR A 6 13.33 -1.91 15.96
N PRO A 7 13.04 -1.15 17.03
CA PRO A 7 13.21 0.29 17.06
C PRO A 7 14.66 0.69 16.79
N LEU A 8 14.88 1.71 15.96
CA LEU A 8 16.22 2.16 15.58
C LEU A 8 16.80 3.25 16.50
N THR A 9 15.96 3.97 17.22
CA THR A 9 16.37 5.10 18.09
C THR A 9 16.54 4.72 19.56
N GLY A 10 16.56 3.44 19.91
CA GLY A 10 16.75 2.95 21.29
C GLY A 10 15.60 3.27 22.26
N LYS A 11 14.62 4.10 21.86
CA LYS A 11 13.39 4.35 22.61
C LYS A 11 12.30 3.42 22.11
N GLN A 12 12.05 2.36 22.87
CA GLN A 12 10.91 1.46 22.66
C GLN A 12 9.55 2.17 22.77
N GLN A 13 9.52 3.38 23.37
CA GLN A 13 8.34 4.21 23.59
C GLN A 13 7.80 4.90 22.32
N ASP A 14 8.62 5.15 21.30
CA ASP A 14 8.19 5.92 20.11
C ASP A 14 7.30 5.10 19.17
N VAL A 15 7.20 3.78 19.36
CA VAL A 15 6.42 2.85 18.51
C VAL A 15 5.22 2.24 19.27
N GLN A 16 4.86 2.79 20.43
CA GLN A 16 3.71 2.33 21.20
C GLN A 16 2.47 3.16 20.84
N ASN A 17 1.35 2.49 20.58
CA ASN A 17 0.03 3.11 20.38
C ASN A 17 -0.12 3.88 19.05
N ILE A 18 0.23 3.22 17.94
CA ILE A 18 0.06 3.76 16.58
C ILE A 18 -1.43 3.93 16.30
N GLN A 19 -1.84 5.12 15.88
CA GLN A 19 -3.23 5.36 15.53
C GLN A 19 -3.55 4.69 14.19
N ARG A 20 -2.71 4.94 13.19
CA ARG A 20 -2.92 4.43 11.83
C ARG A 20 -1.64 3.91 11.20
N LEU A 21 -1.75 2.78 10.52
CA LEU A 21 -0.66 2.19 9.76
C LEU A 21 -1.02 2.06 8.27
N VAL A 22 -0.19 2.60 7.39
CA VAL A 22 -0.31 2.40 5.94
C VAL A 22 0.63 1.28 5.50
N ILE A 23 0.09 0.30 4.77
CA ILE A 23 0.80 -0.90 4.35
C ILE A 23 0.74 -0.98 2.81
N PRO A 24 1.88 -1.02 2.10
CA PRO A 24 1.89 -1.29 0.68
C PRO A 24 1.86 -2.80 0.43
N ALA A 25 0.97 -3.26 -0.44
CA ALA A 25 1.11 -4.57 -1.06
C ALA A 25 2.05 -4.46 -2.27
N VAL A 26 3.01 -5.37 -2.40
CA VAL A 26 3.81 -5.49 -3.63
C VAL A 26 2.92 -6.07 -4.72
N SER A 27 2.45 -5.21 -5.62
CA SER A 27 1.44 -5.53 -6.63
C SER A 27 1.74 -4.89 -8.01
N VAL A 28 0.82 -5.01 -8.97
CA VAL A 28 1.06 -4.67 -10.38
C VAL A 28 1.57 -3.23 -10.53
N GLY A 29 2.66 -3.03 -11.27
CA GLY A 29 3.24 -1.70 -11.49
C GLY A 29 3.90 -1.07 -10.25
N ASN A 30 4.00 -1.78 -9.12
CA ASN A 30 4.54 -1.29 -7.84
C ASN A 30 3.91 0.04 -7.36
N VAL A 31 2.69 0.33 -7.81
CA VAL A 31 2.01 1.60 -7.56
C VAL A 31 1.87 1.91 -6.07
N PRO A 32 1.54 0.95 -5.19
CA PRO A 32 1.56 1.17 -3.74
C PRO A 32 2.91 1.64 -3.22
N GLN A 33 4.00 1.00 -3.64
CA GLN A 33 5.34 1.38 -3.18
C GLN A 33 5.74 2.77 -3.68
N LEU A 34 5.47 3.06 -4.96
CA LEU A 34 5.74 4.37 -5.57
C LEU A 34 4.90 5.48 -4.92
N ALA A 35 3.64 5.21 -4.57
CA ALA A 35 2.78 6.18 -3.88
C ALA A 35 3.32 6.53 -2.48
N LEU A 36 3.85 5.54 -1.76
CA LEU A 36 4.47 5.78 -0.44
C LEU A 36 5.81 6.49 -0.54
N ASP A 37 6.60 6.20 -1.56
CA ASP A 37 7.82 6.95 -1.88
C ASP A 37 7.49 8.44 -2.03
N LEU A 38 6.44 8.77 -2.80
CA LEU A 38 5.97 10.15 -2.96
C LEU A 38 5.52 10.75 -1.62
N LEU A 39 4.75 10.03 -0.81
CA LEU A 39 4.32 10.54 0.50
C LEU A 39 5.51 10.84 1.43
N LEU A 40 6.47 9.92 1.53
CA LEU A 40 7.64 10.09 2.39
C LEU A 40 8.54 11.27 1.98
N HIS A 41 8.55 11.66 0.70
CA HIS A 41 9.36 12.78 0.20
C HIS A 41 8.63 14.12 0.23
N ASN A 42 7.31 14.14 0.40
CA ASN A 42 6.49 15.34 0.27
C ASN A 42 5.71 15.70 1.54
N VAL A 43 5.44 14.74 2.42
CA VAL A 43 4.83 14.97 3.73
C VAL A 43 5.96 15.10 4.77
N PRO A 44 5.92 16.11 5.65
CA PRO A 44 6.90 16.21 6.74
C PRO A 44 7.01 14.90 7.51
N CYS A 45 8.23 14.41 7.72
CA CYS A 45 8.52 13.22 8.49
C CYS A 45 9.29 13.61 9.75
N ARG A 46 8.97 12.98 10.89
CA ARG A 46 9.53 13.34 12.18
C ARG A 46 10.96 12.80 12.26
N ALA A 47 11.91 13.62 11.78
CA ALA A 47 13.27 13.25 11.42
C ALA A 47 13.36 12.25 10.24
N PRO A 48 14.35 12.36 9.33
CA PRO A 48 14.45 11.53 8.13
C PRO A 48 14.98 10.10 8.44
N VAL A 49 14.55 9.48 9.54
CA VAL A 49 14.99 8.16 10.01
C VAL A 49 13.78 7.22 9.99
N PRO A 50 13.91 5.98 9.51
CA PRO A 50 12.91 4.97 9.85
C PRO A 50 12.89 4.77 11.37
N SER A 51 11.71 4.86 11.98
CA SER A 51 11.50 4.68 13.42
C SER A 51 11.86 3.25 13.86
N ALA A 52 11.63 2.26 12.98
CA ALA A 52 11.96 0.86 13.24
C ALA A 52 12.27 0.08 11.94
N VAL A 53 12.95 -1.06 12.09
CA VAL A 53 13.07 -2.08 11.03
C VAL A 53 12.08 -3.19 11.32
N LEU A 54 11.25 -3.54 10.34
CA LEU A 54 10.37 -4.70 10.45
C LEU A 54 11.11 -5.95 9.94
N ARG A 55 11.14 -7.00 10.74
CA ARG A 55 11.77 -8.27 10.40
C ARG A 55 10.68 -9.28 10.11
N SER A 56 10.72 -9.84 8.90
CA SER A 56 9.88 -10.94 8.50
C SER A 56 10.76 -11.99 7.82
N PRO A 57 10.70 -13.27 8.23
CA PRO A 57 11.41 -14.32 7.53
C PRO A 57 10.77 -14.63 6.17
N PHE A 58 9.63 -14.01 5.82
CA PHE A 58 8.86 -14.25 4.60
C PHE A 58 9.08 -13.19 3.51
N VAL A 59 9.82 -12.13 3.80
CA VAL A 59 10.16 -11.08 2.83
C VAL A 59 11.64 -11.23 2.45
N LEU A 60 11.94 -11.14 1.16
CA LEU A 60 13.32 -11.28 0.69
C LEU A 60 14.21 -10.20 1.33
N PRO A 61 15.42 -10.55 1.79
CA PRO A 61 16.34 -9.57 2.34
C PRO A 61 16.86 -8.67 1.22
N CYS A 62 16.89 -7.36 1.46
CA CYS A 62 17.59 -6.41 0.60
C CYS A 62 18.30 -5.36 1.46
N ALA A 63 19.36 -4.78 0.90
CA ALA A 63 20.07 -3.66 1.48
C ALA A 63 20.45 -2.69 0.35
N GLY A 64 20.29 -1.39 0.58
CA GLY A 64 20.61 -0.36 -0.42
C GLY A 64 20.87 0.99 0.23
N GLY A 65 21.23 1.98 -0.60
CA GLY A 65 21.33 3.38 -0.15
C GLY A 65 19.97 3.92 0.28
N PHE A 66 19.97 4.82 1.25
CA PHE A 66 18.74 5.49 1.71
C PHE A 66 18.44 6.72 0.84
N ASP A 67 17.19 6.84 0.39
CA ASP A 67 16.78 7.73 -0.71
C ASP A 67 16.38 9.16 -0.27
N LEU A 68 16.12 9.36 1.02
CA LEU A 68 15.59 10.62 1.56
C LEU A 68 16.68 11.70 1.81
N GLU A 69 17.94 11.43 1.47
CA GLU A 69 19.05 12.38 1.67
C GLU A 69 19.20 13.35 0.48
N SER A 70 18.19 14.20 0.26
CA SER A 70 18.30 15.32 -0.70
C SER A 70 18.83 16.58 -0.01
N SER A 71 20.08 16.58 0.44
CA SER A 71 20.88 17.79 0.71
C SER A 71 22.28 17.38 1.16
N GLN A 72 23.13 17.02 0.19
CA GLN A 72 24.56 17.14 0.42
C GLN A 72 24.88 18.62 0.26
N SER A 73 25.04 19.33 1.38
CA SER A 73 26.04 20.38 1.40
C SER A 73 27.37 19.70 1.00
N ASP A 74 28.03 20.20 -0.05
CA ASP A 74 29.31 19.69 -0.54
C ASP A 74 30.47 19.83 0.46
N GLN A 75 30.19 20.22 1.70
CA GLN A 75 31.18 20.36 2.74
C GLN A 75 31.35 19.02 3.49
N PRO A 76 32.55 18.41 3.43
CA PRO A 76 32.82 17.08 3.99
C PRO A 76 32.64 16.99 5.51
N GLU A 77 32.65 18.12 6.20
CA GLU A 77 32.57 18.25 7.66
C GLU A 77 31.14 18.27 8.24
N HIS A 78 30.11 18.31 7.39
CA HIS A 78 28.69 18.25 7.81
C HIS A 78 27.92 17.08 7.20
N ARG A 79 28.62 16.06 6.66
CA ARG A 79 27.96 14.92 6.02
C ARG A 79 27.25 14.06 7.07
N ALA A 80 25.92 14.02 7.01
CA ALA A 80 25.13 13.07 7.78
C ALA A 80 25.63 11.63 7.54
N PRO A 81 25.56 10.74 8.54
CA PRO A 81 26.00 9.35 8.37
C PRO A 81 25.16 8.68 7.29
N ARG A 82 25.82 8.13 6.26
CA ARG A 82 25.17 7.40 5.16
C ARG A 82 24.36 6.24 5.71
N ARG A 83 23.07 6.19 5.36
CA ARG A 83 22.12 5.20 5.89
C ARG A 83 21.88 4.07 4.90
N ILE A 84 21.53 2.92 5.46
CA ILE A 84 21.16 1.72 4.70
C ILE A 84 19.65 1.54 4.79
N SER A 85 19.00 1.41 3.63
CA SER A 85 17.62 0.94 3.54
C SER A 85 17.58 -0.58 3.54
N THR A 86 16.62 -1.15 4.26
CA THR A 86 16.37 -2.60 4.34
C THR A 86 15.03 -2.97 3.70
N SER A 87 14.72 -4.27 3.63
CA SER A 87 13.50 -4.78 2.96
C SER A 87 12.19 -4.22 3.50
N LEU A 88 12.06 -4.07 4.82
CA LEU A 88 10.90 -3.48 5.47
C LEU A 88 11.36 -2.46 6.52
N GLN A 89 10.86 -1.24 6.41
CA GLN A 89 11.14 -0.15 7.34
C GLN A 89 9.84 0.51 7.77
N LEU A 90 9.75 0.91 9.03
CA LEU A 90 8.62 1.68 9.55
C LEU A 90 9.04 3.13 9.61
N CYS A 91 8.27 4.01 8.96
CA CYS A 91 8.50 5.45 8.95
C CYS A 91 7.30 6.15 9.60
N GLU A 92 7.56 7.15 10.43
CA GLU A 92 6.53 8.01 11.04
C GLU A 92 6.37 9.30 10.21
N LEU A 93 5.13 9.59 9.82
CA LEU A 93 4.79 10.88 9.20
C LEU A 93 4.49 11.90 10.31
N ASP A 94 5.08 13.08 10.24
CA ASP A 94 4.87 14.17 11.20
C ASP A 94 3.61 14.94 10.84
N VAL A 95 2.47 14.38 11.26
CA VAL A 95 1.14 14.96 11.02
C VAL A 95 0.61 15.49 12.35
N PRO A 96 0.33 16.80 12.47
CA PRO A 96 -0.18 17.37 13.70
C PRO A 96 -1.46 16.68 14.17
N GLY A 97 -1.43 16.12 15.37
CA GLY A 97 -2.60 15.48 15.98
C GLY A 97 -2.93 14.07 15.49
N GLN A 98 -2.11 13.46 14.62
CA GLN A 98 -2.28 12.08 14.16
C GLN A 98 -1.01 11.26 14.34
N SER A 99 -1.10 10.05 14.90
CA SER A 99 0.02 9.10 14.90
C SER A 99 -0.07 8.19 13.68
N LEU A 100 0.53 8.63 12.57
CA LEU A 100 0.48 7.95 11.29
C LEU A 100 1.84 7.34 10.94
N HIS A 101 1.84 6.03 10.73
CA HIS A 101 3.02 5.29 10.33
C HIS A 101 2.83 4.65 8.95
N VAL A 102 3.93 4.46 8.24
CA VAL A 102 3.97 3.87 6.91
C VAL A 102 4.99 2.75 6.90
N ILE A 103 4.60 1.58 6.40
CA ILE A 103 5.55 0.52 6.07
C ILE A 103 6.14 0.83 4.71
N HIS A 104 7.45 0.99 4.65
CA HIS A 104 8.19 1.08 3.43
C HIS A 104 8.74 -0.31 3.07
N GLN A 105 8.19 -0.92 2.02
CA GLN A 105 8.56 -2.27 1.57
C GLN A 105 9.32 -2.22 0.24
N ARG A 106 10.61 -2.61 0.29
CA ARG A 106 11.54 -2.59 -0.85
C ARG A 106 11.70 -3.94 -1.54
N ALA A 107 11.27 -5.03 -0.89
CA ALA A 107 11.41 -6.39 -1.41
C ALA A 107 10.08 -7.15 -1.42
N PRO A 108 9.85 -8.06 -2.38
CA PRO A 108 8.63 -8.86 -2.41
C PRO A 108 8.61 -9.91 -1.31
N VAL A 109 7.40 -10.37 -1.01
CA VAL A 109 7.18 -11.59 -0.21
C VAL A 109 7.69 -12.80 -1.00
N MET A 110 8.34 -13.74 -0.32
CA MET A 110 8.82 -14.97 -0.93
C MET A 110 7.66 -15.76 -1.57
N ALA A 111 7.94 -16.36 -2.73
CA ALA A 111 6.97 -17.16 -3.46
C ALA A 111 6.42 -18.29 -2.58
N GLY A 112 5.09 -18.44 -2.55
CA GLY A 112 4.40 -19.43 -1.71
C GLY A 112 4.24 -19.06 -0.23
N CYS A 113 4.86 -17.96 0.24
CA CYS A 113 4.78 -17.54 1.65
C CYS A 113 3.69 -16.50 1.94
N ALA A 114 2.97 -16.01 0.92
CA ALA A 114 2.01 -14.92 1.04
C ALA A 114 0.93 -15.15 2.11
N ALA A 115 0.34 -16.35 2.16
CA ALA A 115 -0.69 -16.67 3.15
C ALA A 115 -0.14 -16.71 4.59
N VAL A 116 1.04 -17.29 4.78
CA VAL A 116 1.70 -17.37 6.10
C VAL A 116 2.13 -15.97 6.56
N TYR A 117 2.68 -15.16 5.65
CA TYR A 117 3.05 -13.78 5.94
C TYR A 117 1.84 -12.91 6.27
N ALA A 118 0.74 -13.05 5.53
CA ALA A 118 -0.51 -12.36 5.80
C ALA A 118 -1.06 -12.68 7.19
N LYS A 119 -1.09 -13.96 7.57
CA LYS A 119 -1.50 -14.39 8.91
C LYS A 119 -0.63 -13.75 9.99
N GLN A 120 0.69 -13.85 9.86
CA GLN A 120 1.60 -13.26 10.85
C GLN A 120 1.51 -11.73 10.90
N MET A 121 1.27 -11.09 9.75
CA MET A 121 1.03 -9.66 9.71
C MET A 121 -0.27 -9.29 10.44
N ALA A 122 -1.36 -10.02 10.22
CA ALA A 122 -2.64 -9.78 10.92
C ALA A 122 -2.51 -9.98 12.45
N GLU A 123 -1.83 -11.04 12.87
CA GLU A 123 -1.50 -11.31 14.28
C GLU A 123 -0.63 -10.19 14.86
N PHE A 124 0.36 -9.71 14.11
CA PHE A 124 1.19 -8.57 14.49
C PHE A 124 0.36 -7.29 14.61
N LEU A 125 -0.53 -6.98 13.65
CA LEU A 125 -1.40 -5.80 13.70
C LEU A 125 -2.33 -5.80 14.92
N SER A 126 -2.80 -6.98 15.31
CA SER A 126 -3.69 -7.15 16.46
C SER A 126 -2.93 -7.19 17.80
N ARG A 127 -1.69 -7.70 17.78
CA ARG A 127 -0.81 -7.76 18.96
C ARG A 127 -0.23 -6.40 19.30
N GLU A 128 0.21 -5.67 18.29
CA GLU A 128 0.61 -4.29 18.43
C GLU A 128 -0.65 -3.43 18.62
N ARG A 129 -0.60 -2.39 19.47
CA ARG A 129 -1.75 -1.53 19.74
C ARG A 129 -1.99 -0.53 18.60
N ILE A 130 -2.28 -1.05 17.41
CA ILE A 130 -2.60 -0.28 16.21
C ILE A 130 -4.12 -0.10 16.15
N GLN A 131 -4.63 1.13 16.02
CA GLN A 131 -6.09 1.33 16.01
C GLN A 131 -6.70 0.94 14.68
N ASP A 132 -6.10 1.36 13.56
CA ASP A 132 -6.57 1.02 12.22
C ASP A 132 -5.42 0.90 11.20
N ALA A 133 -5.67 0.23 10.09
CA ALA A 133 -4.71 0.17 8.98
C ALA A 133 -5.34 0.39 7.61
N VAL A 134 -4.53 0.98 6.71
CA VAL A 134 -4.86 1.19 5.30
C VAL A 134 -3.88 0.39 4.45
N LEU A 135 -4.38 -0.60 3.71
CA LEU A 135 -3.62 -1.40 2.77
C LEU A 135 -3.78 -0.81 1.36
N LEU A 136 -2.66 -0.52 0.69
CA LEU A 136 -2.64 -0.07 -0.68
C LEU A 136 -2.35 -1.26 -1.61
N MET A 137 -3.17 -1.44 -2.65
CA MET A 137 -2.92 -2.43 -3.69
C MET A 137 -3.24 -1.90 -5.08
N SER A 138 -2.63 -2.53 -6.07
CA SER A 138 -2.90 -2.31 -7.49
C SER A 138 -3.15 -3.63 -8.20
N SER A 139 -3.98 -3.60 -9.23
CA SER A 139 -4.33 -4.78 -10.03
C SER A 139 -4.28 -4.45 -11.52
N SER A 140 -4.06 -5.47 -12.36
CA SER A 140 -3.98 -5.28 -13.80
C SER A 140 -5.32 -4.86 -14.37
N ALA A 141 -5.31 -3.76 -15.12
CA ALA A 141 -6.46 -3.29 -15.88
C ALA A 141 -6.85 -4.24 -17.02
N ALA A 142 -5.98 -5.16 -17.45
CA ALA A 142 -6.36 -6.24 -18.38
C ALA A 142 -7.31 -7.26 -17.74
N GLY A 143 -7.34 -7.33 -16.40
CA GLY A 143 -8.36 -8.07 -15.66
C GLY A 143 -9.70 -7.34 -15.56
N ARG A 144 -9.85 -6.18 -16.22
CA ARG A 144 -11.14 -5.48 -16.27
C ARG A 144 -12.06 -6.17 -17.28
N ARG A 145 -13.25 -6.59 -16.83
CA ARG A 145 -14.35 -7.03 -17.71
C ARG A 145 -15.09 -5.81 -18.25
N ASP A 146 -15.84 -5.94 -19.34
CA ASP A 146 -16.58 -4.85 -20.00
C ASP A 146 -17.43 -4.02 -19.02
N MET A 147 -17.97 -4.64 -17.97
CA MET A 147 -18.72 -3.96 -16.90
C MET A 147 -17.88 -2.94 -16.10
N HIS A 148 -16.56 -3.16 -15.98
CA HIS A 148 -15.62 -2.24 -15.33
C HIS A 148 -15.23 -1.07 -16.23
N MET A 149 -15.58 -1.11 -17.53
CA MET A 149 -15.45 0.02 -18.45
C MET A 149 -16.69 0.92 -18.37
N HIS A 150 -17.86 0.35 -18.03
CA HIS A 150 -19.13 1.09 -17.93
C HIS A 150 -19.30 1.91 -16.64
N THR A 151 -18.61 1.56 -15.54
CA THR A 151 -18.63 2.36 -14.30
C THR A 151 -17.80 3.63 -14.40
N GLN A 152 -17.07 3.83 -15.51
CA GLN A 152 -16.31 5.05 -15.79
C GLN A 152 -17.05 5.98 -16.76
N ALA A 153 -18.12 6.57 -16.26
CA ALA A 153 -18.51 7.90 -16.71
C ALA A 153 -19.27 8.59 -15.58
N GLN A 154 -18.57 9.11 -14.57
CA GLN A 154 -19.02 10.40 -14.08
C GLN A 154 -18.83 11.36 -15.25
N PRO A 155 -19.91 11.90 -15.87
CA PRO A 155 -19.83 12.61 -17.15
C PRO A 155 -18.94 13.86 -17.12
N GLN A 156 -18.49 14.26 -15.92
CA GLN A 156 -17.85 15.54 -15.66
C GLN A 156 -16.31 15.46 -15.64
N ARG A 157 -15.67 14.29 -15.47
CA ARG A 157 -14.19 14.17 -15.37
C ARG A 157 -13.62 12.85 -15.92
N PRO A 158 -13.67 12.61 -17.25
CA PRO A 158 -13.22 11.36 -17.88
C PRO A 158 -11.72 11.04 -17.73
N PHE A 159 -10.88 11.98 -17.27
CA PHE A 159 -9.43 11.82 -17.11
C PHE A 159 -8.94 11.85 -15.66
N ASP A 160 -9.83 11.90 -14.66
CA ASP A 160 -9.39 11.88 -13.25
C ASP A 160 -9.01 10.45 -12.85
N LEU A 161 -7.70 10.16 -12.77
CA LEU A 161 -7.16 8.86 -12.36
C LEU A 161 -7.63 8.44 -10.96
N ARG A 162 -8.08 9.38 -10.11
CA ARG A 162 -8.62 9.07 -8.78
C ARG A 162 -9.94 8.32 -8.85
N SER A 163 -10.71 8.48 -9.95
CA SER A 163 -11.92 7.68 -10.21
C SER A 163 -11.63 6.21 -10.49
N ARG A 164 -10.34 5.81 -10.56
CA ARG A 164 -9.89 4.42 -10.72
C ARG A 164 -9.54 3.75 -9.40
N VAL A 165 -9.64 4.47 -8.28
CA VAL A 165 -9.40 3.92 -6.94
C VAL A 165 -10.72 3.43 -6.38
N TRP A 166 -10.72 2.16 -6.02
CA TRP A 166 -11.82 1.46 -5.37
C TRP A 166 -11.43 1.16 -3.93
N SER A 167 -12.41 0.85 -3.08
CA SER A 167 -12.14 0.55 -1.68
C SER A 167 -12.99 -0.59 -1.16
N MET A 168 -12.41 -1.39 -0.26
CA MET A 168 -13.10 -2.43 0.51
C MET A 168 -12.63 -2.37 1.96
N MET A 169 -13.46 -2.80 2.90
CA MET A 169 -13.09 -2.80 4.31
C MET A 169 -13.62 -4.02 5.07
N THR A 170 -12.92 -4.36 6.15
CA THR A 170 -13.39 -5.33 7.17
C THR A 170 -14.63 -4.80 7.89
N SER A 171 -15.44 -5.70 8.45
CA SER A 171 -16.63 -5.30 9.23
C SER A 171 -16.28 -4.45 10.46
N ALA A 172 -15.14 -4.69 11.09
CA ALA A 172 -14.64 -3.91 12.23
C ALA A 172 -14.26 -2.46 11.87
N MET A 173 -13.96 -2.19 10.60
CA MET A 173 -13.69 -0.83 10.12
C MET A 173 -14.99 -0.03 9.96
N ALA A 174 -16.13 -0.72 9.80
CA ALA A 174 -17.41 -0.07 9.62
C ALA A 174 -17.81 0.71 10.89
N GLY A 175 -17.98 2.03 10.75
CA GLY A 175 -18.31 2.93 11.87
C GLY A 175 -17.12 3.71 12.42
N THR A 176 -15.91 3.50 11.90
CA THR A 176 -14.77 4.41 12.16
C THR A 176 -14.93 5.73 11.40
N GLU A 177 -14.26 6.78 11.88
CA GLU A 177 -14.18 8.07 11.16
C GLU A 177 -13.59 7.88 9.75
N LEU A 178 -12.57 7.02 9.64
CA LEU A 178 -11.93 6.70 8.37
C LEU A 178 -12.90 6.05 7.37
N ALA A 179 -13.78 5.16 7.83
CA ALA A 179 -14.81 4.56 6.99
C ALA A 179 -15.80 5.61 6.45
N GLY A 180 -16.21 6.57 7.29
CA GLY A 180 -17.07 7.68 6.87
C GLY A 180 -16.41 8.53 5.78
N ARG A 181 -15.16 8.95 6.01
CA ARG A 181 -14.38 9.72 5.03
C ARG A 181 -14.12 8.97 3.73
N ALA A 182 -13.81 7.68 3.82
CA ALA A 182 -13.62 6.84 2.65
C ALA A 182 -14.93 6.74 1.84
N SER A 183 -16.08 6.62 2.51
CA SER A 183 -17.39 6.56 1.87
C SER A 183 -17.72 7.85 1.12
N GLU A 184 -17.39 9.00 1.69
CA GLU A 184 -17.57 10.31 1.05
C GLU A 184 -16.62 10.54 -0.12
N THR A 185 -15.37 10.09 0.00
CA THR A 185 -14.30 10.41 -0.96
C THR A 185 -14.27 9.44 -2.15
N LEU A 186 -14.54 8.16 -1.92
CA LEU A 186 -14.29 7.09 -2.90
C LEU A 186 -15.53 6.23 -3.21
N GLY A 187 -16.55 6.27 -2.35
CA GLY A 187 -17.57 5.23 -2.29
C GLY A 187 -16.95 3.92 -1.78
N VAL A 188 -17.50 3.39 -0.68
CA VAL A 188 -16.94 2.18 -0.06
C VAL A 188 -17.96 1.08 0.03
N GLU A 189 -17.51 -0.13 -0.29
CA GLU A 189 -18.27 -1.35 -0.11
C GLU A 189 -17.80 -2.13 1.12
N MET A 190 -18.78 -2.58 1.92
CA MET A 190 -18.54 -3.41 3.10
C MET A 190 -18.46 -4.88 2.69
N LEU A 191 -17.46 -5.59 3.19
CA LEU A 191 -17.43 -7.05 3.05
C LEU A 191 -18.48 -7.68 3.97
N ARG A 192 -19.68 -7.92 3.45
CA ARG A 192 -20.74 -8.64 4.17
C ARG A 192 -20.63 -10.14 3.91
N GLY A 193 -20.03 -10.85 4.87
CA GLY A 193 -20.05 -12.32 4.93
C GLY A 193 -19.23 -13.01 3.83
N MET A 194 -18.11 -13.63 4.23
CA MET A 194 -17.23 -14.37 3.31
C MET A 194 -17.93 -15.52 2.55
N GLY A 195 -19.08 -16.01 3.04
CA GLY A 195 -19.91 -16.99 2.34
C GLY A 195 -20.70 -16.43 1.15
N ALA A 196 -20.96 -15.11 1.11
CA ALA A 196 -21.61 -14.44 -0.02
C ALA A 196 -20.63 -14.15 -1.18
N LEU A 197 -19.32 -14.23 -0.93
CA LEU A 197 -18.27 -14.12 -1.95
C LEU A 197 -18.03 -15.44 -2.70
N GLY A 198 -18.88 -16.47 -2.51
CA GLY A 198 -18.99 -17.62 -3.43
C GLY A 198 -17.73 -18.47 -3.62
N TRP A 199 -16.72 -18.39 -2.75
CA TRP A 199 -15.51 -19.20 -2.92
C TRP A 199 -15.69 -20.61 -2.36
N ASN A 200 -15.77 -21.60 -3.25
CA ASN A 200 -15.65 -23.01 -2.91
C ASN A 200 -14.26 -23.53 -3.33
N PRO A 201 -13.42 -24.04 -2.40
CA PRO A 201 -12.05 -24.52 -2.68
C PRO A 201 -11.98 -25.61 -3.76
N ALA A 202 -13.07 -26.32 -4.04
CA ALA A 202 -13.13 -27.35 -5.08
C ALA A 202 -13.07 -26.81 -6.52
N HIS A 203 -13.37 -25.52 -6.74
CA HIS A 203 -13.46 -24.91 -8.08
C HIS A 203 -12.16 -24.22 -8.54
N ALA A 204 -11.05 -24.39 -7.80
CA ALA A 204 -9.77 -23.74 -8.10
C ALA A 204 -9.10 -24.18 -9.43
N ARG A 205 -9.73 -25.06 -10.21
CA ARG A 205 -9.21 -25.59 -11.49
C ARG A 205 -10.08 -25.31 -12.71
N GLU A 206 -11.27 -24.75 -12.55
CA GLU A 206 -12.16 -24.45 -13.68
C GLU A 206 -12.62 -23.00 -13.59
N GLU A 207 -12.16 -22.18 -14.54
CA GLU A 207 -12.79 -20.91 -14.89
C GLU A 207 -14.21 -21.20 -15.37
N VAL A 208 -15.19 -21.24 -14.47
CA VAL A 208 -16.60 -21.34 -14.90
C VAL A 208 -17.47 -20.37 -14.11
N ALA A 209 -18.17 -19.57 -14.91
CA ALA A 209 -19.33 -18.79 -14.57
C ALA A 209 -20.35 -19.60 -13.76
N THR A 210 -20.73 -19.10 -12.58
CA THR A 210 -21.98 -19.51 -11.94
C THR A 210 -22.74 -18.27 -11.53
N ASP A 211 -23.99 -18.22 -11.97
CA ASP A 211 -25.03 -17.22 -11.69
C ASP A 211 -25.41 -17.19 -10.19
N ALA A 212 -24.47 -16.83 -9.33
CA ALA A 212 -24.79 -16.26 -8.03
C ALA A 212 -24.98 -14.75 -8.25
N GLU A 213 -26.12 -14.21 -7.80
CA GLU A 213 -26.37 -12.76 -7.74
C GLU A 213 -25.38 -12.09 -6.78
N VAL A 214 -24.13 -11.92 -7.23
CA VAL A 214 -23.12 -11.07 -6.60
C VAL A 214 -23.37 -9.67 -7.15
N ASP A 215 -23.60 -8.71 -6.25
CA ASP A 215 -23.90 -7.32 -6.59
C ASP A 215 -22.87 -6.77 -7.61
N SER A 216 -23.35 -6.16 -8.68
CA SER A 216 -22.55 -5.88 -9.88
C SER A 216 -21.39 -4.91 -9.63
N SER A 217 -21.47 -4.14 -8.54
CA SER A 217 -20.45 -3.18 -8.09
C SER A 217 -19.30 -3.83 -7.29
N THR A 218 -19.52 -5.01 -6.71
CA THR A 218 -18.54 -5.76 -5.90
C THR A 218 -17.64 -6.71 -6.72
N LEU A 219 -18.08 -7.06 -7.94
CA LEU A 219 -17.37 -7.95 -8.87
C LEU A 219 -15.94 -7.48 -9.29
N PRO A 220 -15.63 -6.18 -9.46
CA PRO A 220 -14.28 -5.73 -9.82
C PRO A 220 -13.26 -6.01 -8.71
N LEU A 221 -13.67 -5.77 -7.47
CA LEU A 221 -12.89 -6.00 -6.26
C LEU A 221 -12.69 -7.50 -5.99
N PHE A 222 -13.72 -8.30 -6.30
CA PHE A 222 -13.66 -9.74 -6.26
C PHE A 222 -12.49 -10.27 -7.11
N PHE A 223 -12.31 -9.89 -8.38
CA PHE A 223 -11.21 -10.46 -9.18
C PHE A 223 -9.82 -9.94 -8.81
N ALA A 224 -9.70 -8.69 -8.36
CA ALA A 224 -8.44 -8.11 -7.94
C ALA A 224 -7.89 -8.72 -6.64
N ALA A 225 -8.77 -9.01 -5.68
CA ALA A 225 -8.40 -9.64 -4.41
C ALA A 225 -8.42 -11.18 -4.47
N SER A 226 -9.24 -11.81 -5.32
CA SER A 226 -9.53 -13.26 -5.23
C SER A 226 -8.51 -14.21 -5.82
N ARG A 227 -7.33 -13.76 -6.27
CA ARG A 227 -6.28 -14.72 -6.66
C ARG A 227 -5.93 -15.62 -5.46
N PRO A 228 -6.09 -16.95 -5.56
CA PRO A 228 -5.75 -17.86 -4.46
C PRO A 228 -4.30 -17.62 -4.02
N GLY A 229 -4.10 -17.39 -2.71
CA GLY A 229 -2.78 -17.10 -2.15
C GLY A 229 -2.29 -15.66 -2.33
N SER A 230 -3.14 -14.73 -2.78
CA SER A 230 -2.83 -13.29 -2.76
C SER A 230 -2.62 -12.81 -1.32
N PHE A 231 -1.53 -12.09 -1.06
CA PHE A 231 -1.23 -11.49 0.24
C PHE A 231 -2.38 -10.61 0.74
N VAL A 232 -2.96 -9.78 -0.14
CA VAL A 232 -4.02 -8.83 0.23
C VAL A 232 -5.27 -9.55 0.72
N ARG A 233 -5.71 -10.58 -0.02
CA ARG A 233 -6.88 -11.37 0.39
C ARG A 233 -6.63 -12.13 1.67
N CYS A 234 -5.49 -12.82 1.78
CA CYS A 234 -5.19 -13.53 3.02
C CYS A 234 -5.11 -12.56 4.21
N LEU A 235 -4.55 -11.36 4.04
CA LEU A 235 -4.45 -10.38 5.12
C LEU A 235 -5.85 -9.88 5.53
N LEU A 236 -6.68 -9.56 4.55
CA LEU A 236 -8.06 -9.13 4.76
C LEU A 236 -8.91 -10.19 5.46
N GLU A 237 -8.80 -11.45 5.05
CA GLU A 237 -9.50 -12.58 5.69
C GLU A 237 -9.04 -12.80 7.13
N GLU A 238 -7.74 -12.73 7.39
CA GLU A 238 -7.20 -12.90 8.75
C GLU A 238 -7.53 -11.71 9.64
N CYS A 239 -7.51 -10.47 9.13
CA CYS A 239 -7.96 -9.29 9.85
C CYS A 239 -9.45 -9.35 10.18
N GLU A 240 -10.30 -9.81 9.25
CA GLU A 240 -11.73 -9.99 9.49
C GLU A 240 -11.98 -11.02 10.62
N LYS A 241 -11.26 -12.15 10.60
CA LYS A 241 -11.34 -13.18 11.67
C LYS A 241 -10.91 -12.64 13.03
N LEU A 242 -9.89 -11.79 13.05
CA LEU A 242 -9.38 -11.17 14.27
C LEU A 242 -10.19 -9.93 14.70
N GLY A 243 -11.14 -9.47 13.89
CA GLY A 243 -11.90 -8.26 14.14
C GLY A 243 -11.05 -6.99 14.08
N PHE A 244 -9.95 -7.00 13.32
CA PHE A 244 -9.07 -5.86 13.16
C PHE A 244 -9.58 -4.92 12.04
N PRO A 245 -9.72 -3.60 12.29
CA PRO A 245 -10.18 -2.64 11.29
C PRO A 245 -9.11 -2.41 10.21
N LEU A 246 -9.34 -2.99 9.03
CA LEU A 246 -8.53 -2.82 7.83
C LEU A 246 -9.34 -2.24 6.66
N LEU A 247 -8.83 -1.17 6.07
CA LEU A 247 -9.32 -0.56 4.83
C LEU A 247 -8.34 -0.89 3.71
N VAL A 248 -8.82 -1.35 2.57
CA VAL A 248 -7.99 -1.66 1.40
C VAL A 248 -8.36 -0.72 0.26
N LEU A 249 -7.38 -0.03 -0.30
CA LEU A 249 -7.51 0.78 -1.51
C LEU A 249 -6.95 0.02 -2.71
N VAL A 250 -7.74 -0.06 -3.78
CA VAL A 250 -7.40 -0.82 -4.99
C VAL A 250 -7.38 0.11 -6.19
N MET A 251 -6.25 0.20 -6.90
CA MET A 251 -6.18 0.89 -8.19
C MET A 251 -5.98 -0.10 -9.35
N PHE A 252 -6.74 0.05 -10.42
CA PHE A 252 -6.49 -0.69 -11.66
C PHE A 252 -5.49 0.05 -12.54
N VAL A 253 -4.39 -0.63 -12.88
CA VAL A 253 -3.23 -0.06 -13.54
C VAL A 253 -2.81 -0.88 -14.75
N HIS A 254 -2.16 -0.26 -15.73
CA HIS A 254 -1.57 -0.96 -16.86
C HIS A 254 -0.07 -1.20 -16.62
N GLU A 255 0.51 -2.14 -17.35
CA GLU A 255 1.97 -2.32 -17.31
C GLU A 255 2.66 -1.14 -18.00
N GLY A 256 3.77 -0.69 -17.42
CA GLY A 256 4.55 0.44 -17.94
C GLY A 256 4.93 1.44 -16.85
N ASP A 257 5.09 2.69 -17.28
CA ASP A 257 5.34 3.82 -16.38
C ASP A 257 4.06 4.13 -15.59
N ASN A 258 4.10 3.86 -14.29
CA ASN A 258 2.98 4.03 -13.36
C ASN A 258 3.15 5.26 -12.46
N THR A 259 3.98 6.22 -12.88
CA THR A 259 4.24 7.46 -12.13
C THR A 259 2.96 8.27 -11.87
N LEU A 260 2.07 8.36 -12.86
CA LEU A 260 0.81 9.10 -12.74
C LEU A 260 -0.19 8.37 -11.85
N GLU A 261 -0.27 7.05 -11.96
CA GLU A 261 -1.07 6.18 -11.09
C GLU A 261 -0.60 6.28 -9.63
N ALA A 262 0.71 6.28 -9.39
CA ALA A 262 1.29 6.46 -8.06
C ALA A 262 0.96 7.83 -7.48
N THR A 263 1.05 8.88 -8.31
CA THR A 263 0.68 10.25 -7.93
C THR A 263 -0.81 10.36 -7.58
N ALA A 264 -1.67 9.72 -8.37
CA ALA A 264 -3.11 9.69 -8.10
C ALA A 264 -3.44 8.92 -6.82
N MET A 265 -2.79 7.77 -6.58
CA MET A 265 -2.96 6.99 -5.35
C MET A 265 -2.47 7.75 -4.12
N ALA A 266 -1.31 8.41 -4.21
CA ALA A 266 -0.78 9.25 -3.13
C ALA A 266 -1.72 10.44 -2.83
N SER A 267 -2.24 11.09 -3.87
CA SER A 267 -3.20 12.19 -3.72
C SER A 267 -4.50 11.73 -3.06
N THR A 268 -5.04 10.58 -3.47
CA THR A 268 -6.22 9.98 -2.82
C THR A 268 -5.94 9.66 -1.36
N LEU A 269 -4.74 9.16 -1.03
CA LEU A 269 -4.37 8.87 0.35
C LEU A 269 -4.23 10.16 1.18
N CYS A 270 -3.70 11.24 0.60
CA CYS A 270 -3.68 12.55 1.25
C CYS A 270 -5.10 13.06 1.55
N ASP A 271 -6.00 13.01 0.56
CA ASP A 271 -7.40 13.44 0.71
C ASP A 271 -8.10 12.59 1.81
N LEU A 272 -7.85 11.28 1.82
CA LEU A 272 -8.43 10.34 2.78
C LEU A 272 -7.91 10.52 4.22
N LEU A 273 -6.64 10.88 4.39
CA LEU A 273 -5.99 10.98 5.70
C LEU A 273 -5.82 12.43 6.21
N ASP A 274 -6.24 13.42 5.42
CA ASP A 274 -6.07 14.86 5.69
C ASP A 274 -4.59 15.25 5.77
N LEU A 275 -3.78 14.72 4.84
CA LEU A 275 -2.36 15.03 4.75
C LEU A 275 -2.14 16.27 3.88
N PRO A 276 -1.08 17.06 4.14
CA PRO A 276 -0.74 18.18 3.28
C PRO A 276 -0.54 17.68 1.84
N ARG A 277 -1.31 18.27 0.93
CA ARG A 277 -1.22 17.98 -0.50
C ARG A 277 -0.10 18.79 -1.11
N SER A 278 0.80 18.12 -1.83
CA SER A 278 1.72 18.80 -2.73
C SER A 278 1.13 18.82 -4.14
N ASP A 279 1.01 20.00 -4.73
CA ASP A 279 0.68 20.12 -6.16
C ASP A 279 1.88 19.83 -7.06
N ALA A 280 3.09 19.85 -6.48
CA ALA A 280 4.35 19.53 -7.14
C ALA A 280 5.06 18.40 -6.39
N TRP A 281 4.74 17.17 -6.75
CA TRP A 281 5.33 15.99 -6.13
C TRP A 281 6.83 15.90 -6.41
N LYS A 282 7.63 15.98 -5.36
CA LYS A 282 9.07 15.71 -5.39
C LYS A 282 9.28 14.21 -5.47
N MET A 283 9.86 13.75 -6.57
CA MET A 283 10.22 12.35 -6.74
C MET A 283 11.50 12.03 -5.95
N PRO A 284 11.63 10.78 -5.45
CA PRO A 284 12.88 10.30 -4.88
C PRO A 284 14.03 10.32 -5.89
N SER A 285 15.27 10.46 -5.41
CA SER A 285 16.45 10.42 -6.28
C SER A 285 16.62 9.07 -7.00
N SER A 286 16.16 7.98 -6.37
CA SER A 286 16.19 6.65 -7.00
C SER A 286 15.34 6.55 -8.27
N TRP A 287 14.35 7.44 -8.45
CA TRP A 287 13.49 7.43 -9.63
C TRP A 287 14.25 7.85 -10.91
N GLU A 288 15.34 8.61 -10.77
CA GLU A 288 16.20 9.00 -11.91
C GLU A 288 16.80 7.79 -12.63
N TYR A 289 16.95 6.66 -11.94
CA TYR A 289 17.61 5.45 -12.44
C TYR A 289 16.63 4.30 -12.69
N VAL A 290 15.32 4.54 -12.69
CA VAL A 290 14.29 3.50 -12.90
C VAL A 290 14.43 2.84 -14.27
N LEU A 291 14.85 3.60 -15.28
CA LEU A 291 15.13 3.09 -16.64
C LEU A 291 16.59 2.68 -16.83
N GLY A 292 17.37 2.59 -15.74
CA GLY A 292 18.80 2.38 -15.76
C GLY A 292 19.60 3.68 -15.84
N PRO A 293 20.94 3.60 -15.69
CA PRO A 293 21.80 4.75 -15.90
C PRO A 293 21.71 5.24 -17.36
N PRO A 294 21.98 6.53 -17.61
CA PRO A 294 22.00 7.04 -18.97
C PRO A 294 22.96 6.19 -19.83
N PRO A 295 22.57 5.83 -21.06
CA PRO A 295 23.40 5.03 -21.94
C PRO A 295 24.75 5.71 -22.14
N SER A 296 25.82 4.90 -22.18
CA SER A 296 27.16 5.43 -22.41
C SER A 296 27.18 6.25 -23.71
N SER A 297 27.80 7.43 -23.69
CA SER A 297 27.98 8.26 -24.87
C SER A 297 28.71 7.53 -26.01
N ALA A 298 29.46 6.47 -25.69
CA ALA A 298 30.12 5.59 -26.65
C ALA A 298 29.16 4.75 -27.52
N LEU A 299 27.88 4.61 -27.14
CA LEU A 299 26.88 3.90 -27.97
C LEU A 299 26.33 4.76 -29.12
N TYR A 300 26.60 6.07 -29.10
CA TYR A 300 26.12 7.04 -30.09
C TYR A 300 27.24 7.68 -30.93
N MET A 301 28.48 7.17 -30.78
CA MET A 301 29.65 7.54 -31.59
C MET A 301 30.03 6.40 -32.52
#